data_AF-A0A6V8KGP6-F1
#
_entry.id   AF-A0A6V8KGP6-F1
#
_cell.length_a   1.000
_cell.length_b   1.000
_cell.length_c   1.000
_cell.angle_alpha   90.00
_cell.angle_beta   90.00
_cell.angle_gamma   90.00
#
_symmetry.space_group_name_H-M   'P 1'
#
loop_
_entity.id
_entity.type
_entity.pdbx_description
1 polymer ?
#
loop_
_entity_poly.entity_id
_entity_poly.type
_entity_poly.pdbx_seq_one_letter_code
_entity_poly.pdbx_strand_id
1 'polypeptide(L)'
;MTATATITGILCVRHATGTDDAVNQALAGLVGAIGIGELGGLSLSEFVKRGPGVVEAIDTARSDPDQLYLTTDTSGGLEKAVWPQGGGTVEMQAGQSVAPGLSLPVTSSQSVSLWEYDTVSGDDLLGSVTIMESEAGAGEIAKLAKSEVESSFYYVTYSVQ
;
A
#
# COMPACT_ATOMS: atom_id res chain seq x y z
N MET A 1 2.08 -27.15 1.74
CA MET A 1 0.95 -26.70 0.91
C MET A 1 1.24 -25.25 0.60
N THR A 2 1.02 -24.77 -0.62
CA THR A 2 1.25 -23.35 -0.93
C THR A 2 0.01 -22.56 -0.51
N ALA A 3 0.20 -21.55 0.35
CA ALA A 3 -0.89 -20.66 0.74
C ALA A 3 -1.20 -19.66 -0.39
N THR A 4 -2.38 -19.06 -0.38
CA THR A 4 -2.79 -18.01 -1.32
C THR A 4 -3.12 -16.75 -0.55
N ALA A 5 -2.44 -15.65 -0.89
CA ALA A 5 -2.80 -14.33 -0.42
C ALA A 5 -3.74 -13.66 -1.41
N THR A 6 -4.79 -13.00 -0.91
CA THR A 6 -5.67 -12.15 -1.71
C THR A 6 -5.59 -10.73 -1.19
N ILE A 7 -5.14 -9.81 -2.04
CA ILE A 7 -5.11 -8.37 -1.76
C ILE A 7 -6.53 -7.83 -1.98
N THR A 8 -7.16 -7.41 -0.90
CA THR A 8 -8.55 -6.97 -0.85
C THR A 8 -8.69 -5.45 -0.87
N GLY A 9 -7.64 -4.72 -0.49
CA GLY A 9 -7.67 -3.27 -0.46
C GLY A 9 -6.30 -2.61 -0.49
N ILE A 10 -6.22 -1.43 -1.09
CA ILE A 10 -5.10 -0.51 -0.98
C ILE A 10 -5.67 0.84 -0.61
N LEU A 11 -5.20 1.42 0.49
CA LEU A 11 -5.56 2.75 0.96
C LEU A 11 -4.34 3.66 0.83
N CYS A 12 -4.46 4.72 0.03
CA CYS A 12 -3.47 5.78 0.00
C CYS A 12 -3.64 6.65 1.25
N VAL A 13 -2.63 6.68 2.10
CA VAL A 13 -2.57 7.63 3.23
C VAL A 13 -1.93 8.93 2.76
N ARG A 14 -0.85 8.80 1.98
CA ARG A 14 -0.14 9.90 1.35
C ARG A 14 0.50 9.38 0.08
N HIS A 15 0.20 10.01 -1.04
CA HIS A 15 0.81 9.72 -2.32
C HIS A 15 2.22 10.33 -2.43
N ALA A 16 2.98 10.01 -3.48
CA ALA A 16 4.33 10.53 -3.64
C ALA A 16 4.32 12.06 -3.76
N THR A 17 5.15 12.70 -2.94
CA THR A 17 5.27 14.18 -2.93
C THR A 17 6.74 14.63 -2.93
N GLY A 18 7.68 13.69 -3.00
CA GLY A 18 9.11 13.94 -2.78
C GLY A 18 9.47 14.00 -1.30
N THR A 19 10.62 14.60 -0.96
CA THR A 19 11.13 14.59 0.42
C THR A 19 10.51 15.70 1.29
N ASP A 20 9.57 15.32 2.17
CA ASP A 20 9.02 16.19 3.24
C ASP A 20 9.20 15.53 4.61
N ASP A 21 10.29 15.90 5.28
CA ASP A 21 10.66 15.35 6.59
C ASP A 21 9.61 15.64 7.68
N ALA A 22 8.89 16.76 7.59
CA ALA A 22 7.90 17.14 8.60
C ALA A 22 6.70 16.18 8.57
N VAL A 23 6.25 15.81 7.38
CA VAL A 23 5.13 14.86 7.26
C VAL A 23 5.56 13.43 7.57
N ASN A 24 6.79 13.03 7.22
CA ASN A 24 7.33 11.73 7.63
C ASN A 24 7.32 11.58 9.16
N GLN A 25 7.66 12.63 9.90
CA GLN A 25 7.57 12.62 11.38
C GLN A 25 6.12 12.55 11.87
N ALA A 26 5.20 13.30 11.24
CA ALA A 26 3.78 13.27 11.58
C ALA A 26 3.19 11.86 11.39
N LEU A 27 3.60 11.14 10.35
CA LEU A 27 3.14 9.79 10.02
C LEU A 27 3.93 8.66 10.69
N ALA A 28 4.98 8.98 11.47
CA ALA A 28 5.80 7.98 12.16
C ALA A 28 5.00 7.15 13.19
N GLY A 29 3.83 7.63 13.62
CA GLY A 29 2.93 6.92 14.52
C GLY A 29 2.07 5.83 13.85
N LEU A 30 2.13 5.68 12.52
CA LEU A 30 1.42 4.62 11.82
C LEU A 30 1.99 3.24 12.15
N VAL A 31 1.10 2.28 12.42
CA VAL A 31 1.48 0.92 12.77
C VAL A 31 1.83 0.14 11.50
N GLY A 32 2.96 -0.58 11.51
CA GLY A 32 3.44 -1.33 10.35
C GLY A 32 2.56 -2.51 9.91
N ALA A 33 1.84 -3.14 10.84
CA ALA A 33 0.90 -4.22 10.57
C ALA A 33 -0.26 -4.20 11.58
N ILE A 34 -1.49 -4.40 11.11
CA ILE A 34 -2.71 -4.32 11.91
C ILE A 34 -3.61 -5.50 11.53
N GLY A 35 -4.06 -6.29 12.51
CA GLY A 35 -5.15 -7.23 12.28
C GLY A 35 -6.46 -6.45 12.17
N ILE A 36 -7.17 -6.53 11.04
CA ILE A 36 -8.40 -5.75 10.84
C ILE A 36 -9.49 -6.14 11.85
N GLY A 37 -9.52 -7.41 12.28
CA GLY A 37 -10.39 -7.88 13.36
C GLY A 37 -10.13 -7.22 14.73
N GLU A 38 -8.96 -6.63 14.92
CA GLU A 38 -8.55 -5.96 16.18
C GLU A 38 -9.03 -4.51 16.26
N LEU A 39 -9.54 -3.95 15.16
CA LEU A 39 -9.98 -2.55 15.07
C LEU A 39 -11.26 -2.25 15.85
N GLY A 40 -11.87 -3.23 16.53
CA GLY A 40 -13.03 -3.03 17.40
C GLY A 40 -14.26 -2.47 16.68
N GLY A 41 -14.42 -2.81 15.39
CA GLY A 41 -15.54 -2.35 14.55
C GLY A 41 -15.28 -1.05 13.78
N LEU A 42 -14.11 -0.42 13.94
CA LEU A 42 -13.68 0.67 13.06
C LEU A 42 -13.24 0.12 11.70
N SER A 43 -13.50 0.88 10.64
CA SER A 43 -12.83 0.65 9.36
C SER A 43 -11.37 1.09 9.42
N LEU A 44 -10.54 0.51 8.55
CA LEU A 44 -9.13 0.89 8.45
C LEU A 44 -8.95 2.39 8.16
N SER A 45 -9.79 2.97 7.29
CA SER A 45 -9.72 4.40 6.96
C SER A 45 -10.06 5.29 8.16
N GLU A 46 -11.02 4.89 9.01
CA GLU A 46 -11.32 5.58 10.27
C GLU A 46 -10.18 5.45 11.28
N PHE A 47 -9.56 4.27 11.39
CA PHE A 47 -8.39 4.07 12.24
C PHE A 47 -7.23 4.98 11.82
N VAL A 48 -6.91 5.00 10.51
CA VAL A 48 -5.87 5.83 9.93
C VAL A 48 -6.14 7.31 10.21
N LYS A 49 -7.37 7.80 10.01
CA LYS A 49 -7.74 9.19 10.30
C LYS A 49 -7.65 9.59 11.77
N ARG A 50 -7.62 8.64 12.71
CA ARG A 50 -7.40 8.90 14.15
C ARG A 50 -5.92 8.98 14.52
N GLY A 51 -5.02 8.58 13.62
CA GLY A 51 -3.58 8.69 13.82
C GLY A 51 -3.15 10.17 13.94
N PRO A 52 -2.19 10.49 14.83
CA PRO A 52 -1.63 11.83 14.90
C PRO A 52 -1.10 12.28 13.53
N GLY A 53 -1.43 13.50 13.11
CA GLY A 53 -0.89 14.08 11.87
C GLY A 53 -1.37 13.48 10.55
N VAL A 54 -2.20 12.43 10.56
CA VAL A 54 -2.61 11.73 9.33
C VAL A 54 -3.57 12.56 8.48
N VAL A 55 -4.56 13.21 9.10
CA VAL A 55 -5.51 14.07 8.37
C VAL A 55 -4.79 15.24 7.72
N GLU A 56 -3.84 15.84 8.43
CA GLU A 56 -3.01 16.92 7.90
C GLU A 56 -2.13 16.42 6.76
N ALA A 57 -1.53 15.24 6.88
CA ALA A 57 -0.76 14.63 5.80
C ALA A 57 -1.60 14.40 4.54
N ILE A 58 -2.84 13.92 4.69
CA ILE A 58 -3.80 13.76 3.59
C ILE A 58 -4.14 15.12 2.97
N ASP A 59 -4.44 16.13 3.79
CA ASP A 59 -4.82 17.46 3.31
C ASP A 59 -3.67 18.22 2.65
N THR A 60 -2.43 17.96 3.07
CA THR A 60 -1.22 18.59 2.51
C THR A 60 -0.79 17.91 1.21
N ALA A 61 -1.09 16.61 1.07
CA ALA A 61 -0.88 15.85 -0.15
C ALA A 61 -1.91 16.20 -1.24
N ARG A 62 -2.29 17.46 -1.44
CA ARG A 62 -3.17 17.86 -2.57
C ARG A 62 -2.39 18.07 -3.87
N SER A 63 -1.39 17.23 -4.12
CA SER A 63 -0.58 17.21 -5.35
C SER A 63 -1.26 16.34 -6.42
N ASP A 64 -0.59 16.18 -7.56
CA ASP A 64 -0.99 15.25 -8.62
C ASP A 64 -1.13 13.82 -8.05
N PRO A 65 -2.15 13.04 -8.47
CA PRO A 65 -2.36 11.68 -8.01
C PRO A 65 -1.23 10.75 -8.46
N ASP A 66 -0.99 9.70 -7.68
CA ASP A 66 -0.10 8.61 -8.07
C ASP A 66 -0.78 7.76 -9.17
N GLN A 67 -0.08 7.48 -10.27
CA GLN A 67 -0.39 6.45 -11.26
C GLN A 67 0.04 5.07 -10.75
N LEU A 68 -0.74 4.54 -9.82
CA LEU A 68 -0.44 3.29 -9.09
C LEU A 68 -0.54 2.04 -9.97
N TYR A 69 0.48 1.19 -9.89
CA TYR A 69 0.43 -0.21 -10.29
C TYR A 69 1.20 -1.11 -9.30
N LEU A 70 1.03 -2.44 -9.40
CA LEU A 70 1.63 -3.41 -8.47
C LEU A 70 2.56 -4.39 -9.18
N THR A 71 3.67 -4.75 -8.54
CA THR A 71 4.51 -5.89 -8.91
C THR A 71 4.71 -6.86 -7.74
N THR A 72 5.25 -8.04 -8.02
CA THR A 72 5.52 -9.10 -7.03
C THR A 72 6.98 -9.18 -6.58
N ASP A 73 7.79 -8.24 -7.05
CA ASP A 73 9.20 -8.08 -6.69
C ASP A 73 9.53 -6.59 -6.50
N THR A 74 10.80 -6.24 -6.30
CA THR A 74 11.24 -4.84 -6.16
C THR A 74 11.75 -4.25 -7.47
N SER A 75 11.29 -4.77 -8.61
CA SER A 75 11.59 -4.24 -9.93
C SER A 75 10.34 -3.61 -10.53
N GLY A 76 10.43 -2.31 -10.85
CA GLY A 76 9.38 -1.60 -11.58
C GLY A 76 9.30 -2.02 -13.05
N GLY A 77 8.34 -1.40 -13.75
CA GLY A 77 7.99 -1.59 -15.15
C GLY A 77 6.55 -2.11 -15.32
N LEU A 78 5.73 -1.39 -16.09
CA LEU A 78 4.34 -1.79 -16.40
C LEU A 78 4.25 -3.17 -17.06
N GLU A 79 5.29 -3.63 -17.75
CA GLU A 79 5.36 -4.96 -18.33
C GLU A 79 5.41 -6.09 -17.29
N LYS A 80 5.75 -5.76 -16.04
CA LYS A 80 5.77 -6.67 -14.88
C LYS A 80 4.56 -6.47 -13.97
N ALA A 81 3.68 -5.53 -14.30
CA ALA A 81 2.52 -5.23 -13.49
C ALA A 81 1.62 -6.47 -13.36
N VAL A 82 1.35 -6.88 -12.13
CA VAL A 82 0.37 -7.91 -11.81
C VAL A 82 -1.02 -7.33 -11.56
N TRP A 83 -1.10 -6.00 -11.40
CA TRP A 83 -2.32 -5.24 -11.31
C TRP A 83 -2.06 -3.80 -11.75
N PRO A 84 -3.00 -3.13 -12.44
CA PRO A 84 -4.36 -3.59 -12.83
C PRO A 84 -4.37 -4.76 -13.82
N GLN A 85 -5.44 -5.57 -13.79
CA GLN A 85 -5.61 -6.65 -14.78
C GLN A 85 -5.80 -6.04 -16.18
N GLY A 86 -4.94 -6.42 -17.12
CA GLY A 86 -4.89 -5.82 -18.46
C GLY A 86 -3.82 -4.74 -18.64
N GLY A 87 -3.06 -4.44 -17.59
CA GLY A 87 -1.98 -3.45 -17.59
C GLY A 87 -2.47 -2.02 -17.32
N GLY A 88 -1.53 -1.07 -17.38
CA GLY A 88 -1.79 0.35 -17.09
C GLY A 88 -1.68 0.68 -15.60
N THR A 89 -2.35 1.75 -15.19
CA THR A 89 -2.29 2.33 -13.84
C THR A 89 -3.66 2.74 -13.35
N VAL A 90 -3.76 3.02 -12.05
CA VAL A 90 -4.93 3.65 -11.43
C VAL A 90 -4.48 4.89 -10.69
N GLU A 91 -5.11 6.03 -10.97
CA GLU A 91 -4.89 7.27 -10.22
C GLU A 91 -5.32 7.10 -8.75
N MET A 92 -4.41 7.40 -7.83
CA MET A 92 -4.60 7.31 -6.39
C MET A 92 -4.24 8.63 -5.72
N GLN A 93 -5.25 9.28 -5.14
CA GLN A 93 -5.03 10.42 -4.24
C GLN A 93 -5.03 10.01 -2.78
N ALA A 94 -4.39 10.81 -1.94
CA ALA A 94 -4.46 10.66 -0.50
C ALA A 94 -5.91 10.54 0.02
N GLY A 95 -6.14 9.55 0.88
CA GLY A 95 -7.44 9.20 1.44
C GLY A 95 -8.32 8.30 0.55
N GLN A 96 -7.93 8.03 -0.69
CA GLN A 96 -8.65 7.11 -1.58
C GLN A 96 -8.24 5.66 -1.37
N SER A 97 -9.15 4.75 -1.71
CA SER A 97 -8.91 3.32 -1.65
C SER A 97 -9.38 2.61 -2.91
N VAL A 98 -8.65 1.58 -3.31
CA VAL A 98 -9.01 0.66 -4.39
C VAL A 98 -9.02 -0.78 -3.88
N ALA A 99 -9.80 -1.66 -4.50
CA ALA A 99 -9.89 -3.07 -4.17
C ALA A 99 -9.36 -3.92 -5.33
N PRO A 100 -8.07 -4.31 -5.32
CA PRO A 100 -7.46 -5.02 -6.45
C PRO A 100 -8.08 -6.39 -6.76
N GLY A 101 -8.52 -7.13 -5.73
CA GLY A 101 -8.97 -8.52 -5.88
C GLY A 101 -7.87 -9.45 -6.41
N LEU A 102 -6.60 -9.09 -6.18
CA LEU A 102 -5.44 -9.79 -6.73
C LEU A 102 -5.05 -10.96 -5.82
N SER A 103 -5.06 -12.17 -6.37
CA SER A 103 -4.62 -13.39 -5.67
C SER A 103 -3.22 -13.80 -6.10
N LEU A 104 -2.35 -14.07 -5.13
CA LEU A 104 -0.94 -14.40 -5.31
C LEU A 104 -0.60 -15.68 -4.52
N PRO A 105 0.17 -16.62 -5.10
CA PRO A 105 0.69 -17.73 -4.34
C PRO A 105 1.74 -17.24 -3.34
N VAL A 106 1.76 -17.82 -2.14
CA VAL A 106 2.74 -17.50 -1.09
C VAL A 106 3.44 -18.79 -0.66
N THR A 107 4.75 -18.84 -0.89
CA THR A 107 5.63 -19.91 -0.40
C THR A 107 6.69 -19.29 0.49
N SER A 108 6.62 -19.52 1.79
CA SER A 108 7.34 -18.79 2.84
C SER A 108 7.00 -17.29 2.91
N SER A 109 7.19 -16.55 1.82
CA SER A 109 6.89 -15.13 1.72
C SER A 109 6.59 -14.70 0.27
N GLN A 110 5.80 -13.65 0.11
CA GLN A 110 5.53 -12.99 -1.17
C GLN A 110 5.61 -11.47 -0.98
N SER A 111 6.43 -10.80 -1.77
CA SER A 111 6.49 -9.34 -1.78
C SER A 111 5.41 -8.77 -2.69
N VAL A 112 4.88 -7.62 -2.30
CA VAL A 112 4.01 -6.79 -3.12
C VAL A 112 4.56 -5.38 -3.08
N SER A 113 4.96 -4.86 -4.22
CA SER A 113 5.51 -3.51 -4.35
C SER A 113 4.53 -2.62 -5.09
N LEU A 114 4.35 -1.41 -4.57
CA LEU A 114 3.52 -0.35 -5.13
C LEU A 114 4.45 0.61 -5.87
N TRP A 115 4.06 0.96 -7.08
CA TRP A 115 4.88 1.79 -7.96
C TRP A 115 4.07 2.93 -8.54
N GLU A 116 4.75 4.06 -8.69
CA GLU A 116 4.31 5.19 -9.51
C GLU A 116 4.85 5.01 -10.92
N TYR A 117 3.98 5.13 -11.92
CA TYR A 117 4.42 5.12 -13.30
C TYR A 117 4.89 6.50 -13.75
N ASP A 118 6.17 6.64 -14.06
CA ASP A 118 6.73 7.86 -14.63
C ASP A 118 7.39 7.59 -16.00
N THR A 119 6.81 8.22 -17.02
CA THR A 119 7.30 8.17 -18.40
C THR A 119 8.65 8.87 -18.63
N VAL A 120 9.10 9.73 -17.71
CA VAL A 120 10.26 10.62 -17.87
C VAL A 120 11.48 10.13 -17.09
N SER A 121 11.32 9.79 -15.80
CA SER A 121 12.44 9.45 -14.91
C SER A 121 12.62 7.96 -14.68
N GLY A 122 11.64 7.14 -15.07
CA GLY A 122 11.49 5.76 -14.63
C GLY A 122 10.64 5.68 -13.37
N ASP A 123 10.01 4.52 -13.17
CA ASP A 123 8.97 4.32 -12.15
C ASP A 123 9.51 4.41 -10.71
N ASP A 124 8.79 5.12 -9.84
CA ASP A 124 9.18 5.34 -8.45
C ASP A 124 8.56 4.29 -7.53
N LEU A 125 9.37 3.77 -6.59
CA LEU A 125 8.89 2.80 -5.61
C LEU A 125 8.15 3.54 -4.48
N LEU A 126 6.83 3.36 -4.44
CA LEU A 126 5.96 3.92 -3.38
C LEU A 126 6.04 3.13 -2.08
N GLY A 127 6.52 1.89 -2.15
CA GLY A 127 6.80 1.05 -0.99
C GLY A 127 6.44 -0.41 -1.24
N SER A 128 6.81 -1.27 -0.30
CA SER A 128 6.53 -2.70 -0.41
C SER A 128 6.06 -3.28 0.91
N VAL A 129 5.24 -4.33 0.82
CA VAL A 129 4.93 -5.22 1.93
C VAL A 129 5.40 -6.63 1.62
N THR A 130 5.79 -7.37 2.65
CA THR A 130 6.05 -8.81 2.55
C THR A 130 4.95 -9.55 3.27
N ILE A 131 4.18 -10.34 2.52
CA ILE A 131 3.13 -11.24 3.01
C ILE A 131 3.80 -12.57 3.36
N MET A 132 3.51 -13.12 4.53
CA MET A 132 4.14 -14.36 5.00
C MET A 132 3.17 -15.53 4.92
N GLU A 133 3.66 -16.72 4.58
CA GLU A 133 2.85 -17.95 4.60
C GLU A 133 2.33 -18.24 6.01
N SER A 134 3.09 -17.87 7.05
CA SER A 134 2.69 -18.02 8.45
C SER A 134 1.50 -17.17 8.88
N GLU A 135 1.02 -16.25 8.03
CA GLU A 135 -0.16 -15.43 8.28
C GLU A 135 -1.46 -16.15 7.85
N ALA A 136 -1.35 -17.37 7.30
CA ALA A 136 -2.50 -18.18 6.94
C ALA A 136 -3.48 -18.36 8.12
N GLY A 137 -4.75 -18.04 7.89
CA GLY A 137 -5.81 -18.15 8.89
C GLY A 137 -5.84 -17.04 9.95
N ALA A 138 -4.96 -16.03 9.88
CA ALA A 138 -4.98 -14.89 10.80
C ALA A 138 -6.16 -13.91 10.55
N GLY A 139 -6.93 -14.11 9.48
CA GLY A 139 -7.97 -13.20 9.03
C GLY A 139 -7.42 -12.15 8.07
N GLU A 140 -8.09 -10.99 8.03
CA GLU A 140 -7.65 -9.86 7.21
C GLU A 140 -6.62 -9.00 7.97
N ILE A 141 -5.52 -8.69 7.29
CA ILE A 141 -4.38 -7.93 7.82
C ILE A 141 -4.17 -6.71 6.91
N ALA A 142 -3.91 -5.56 7.50
CA ALA A 142 -3.37 -4.40 6.78
C ALA A 142 -1.90 -4.19 7.15
N LYS A 143 -1.02 -4.09 6.14
CA LYS A 143 0.38 -3.73 6.32
C LYS A 143 0.70 -2.40 5.66
N LEU A 144 1.55 -1.62 6.30
CA LEU A 144 2.01 -0.33 5.80
C LEU A 144 3.16 -0.56 4.81
N ALA A 145 2.92 -0.24 3.54
CA ALA A 145 3.97 0.06 2.55
C ALA A 145 4.34 1.54 2.68
N LYS A 146 5.64 1.84 2.79
CA LYS A 146 6.13 3.22 2.77
C LYS A 146 7.41 3.34 1.96
N SER A 147 7.62 4.52 1.37
CA SER A 147 8.88 4.94 0.78
C SER A 147 9.31 6.24 1.43
N GLU A 148 10.46 6.23 2.10
CA GLU A 148 11.02 7.43 2.73
C GLU A 148 11.59 8.41 1.70
N VAL A 149 11.99 7.90 0.53
CA VAL A 149 12.48 8.69 -0.59
C VAL A 149 11.33 9.48 -1.23
N GLU A 150 10.20 8.82 -1.47
CA GLU A 150 9.02 9.42 -2.10
C GLU A 150 8.07 10.10 -1.09
N SER A 151 8.32 9.92 0.21
CA SER A 151 7.42 10.31 1.31
C SER A 151 5.98 9.79 1.10
N SER A 152 5.85 8.56 0.60
CA SER A 152 4.57 7.92 0.32
C SER A 152 4.24 6.83 1.33
N PHE A 153 2.95 6.68 1.63
CA PHE A 153 2.41 5.82 2.67
C PHE A 153 1.10 5.18 2.22
N TYR A 154 1.09 3.87 2.18
CA TYR A 154 -0.03 3.06 1.71
C TYR A 154 -0.30 1.91 2.66
N TYR A 155 -1.57 1.64 2.98
CA TYR A 155 -1.94 0.38 3.61
C TYR A 155 -2.40 -0.62 2.57
N VAL A 156 -1.76 -1.80 2.55
CA VAL A 156 -2.15 -2.96 1.75
C VAL A 156 -2.90 -3.92 2.65
N THR A 157 -4.17 -4.15 2.34
CA THR A 157 -5.07 -5.06 3.06
C THR A 157 -5.17 -6.37 2.30
N TYR A 158 -4.97 -7.48 3.00
CA TYR A 158 -4.98 -8.82 2.41
C TYR A 158 -5.38 -9.89 3.43
N SER A 159 -5.73 -11.07 2.92
CA SER A 159 -5.93 -12.29 3.72
C SER A 159 -5.13 -13.44 3.15
N VAL A 160 -4.65 -14.36 3.99
CA VAL A 160 -3.90 -15.56 3.57
C VAL A 160 -4.69 -16.82 3.92
N GLN A 161 -4.87 -17.71 2.93
CA GLN A 161 -5.61 -18.97 3.02
C GLN A 161 -4.74 -20.17 2.65
#